data_AF-A0A1M7ZBA5-F1
#
_entry.id   AF-A0A1M7ZBA5-F1
#
_cell.length_a   1.000
_cell.length_b   1.000
_cell.length_c   1.000
_cell.angle_alpha   90.00
_cell.angle_beta   90.00
_cell.angle_gamma   90.00
#
_symmetry.space_group_name_H-M   'P 1'
#
loop_
_entity.id
_entity.type
_entity.pdbx_description
1 polymer ?
#
loop_
_entity_poly.entity_id
_entity_poly.type
_entity_poly.pdbx_seq_one_letter_code
_entity_poly.pdbx_strand_id
1 'polypeptide(L)'
;MEKYLYLILNILTISFPLIRSFEPKINYSSKWSFLFPAIFFTGAFFLVWDHWFTVMGVWEFNPRYLVGIYLFQLPIEEWLFFLTVPFACVFIYEVLIYFFPKDYFLPLAKPFVYVMVPFLLGLALLHLDKWYTSVNFIVGALVLVIHFLIFNDRFLGRFIFAYLVTLIPFMLCNGILTGGITEEPVVIYNNAENLGIRIWTIPIEDTIYCMTLLLMNVSIFESLRSRKQLSLS
;
A
#
# COMPACT_ATOMS: atom_id res chain seq x y z
N MET A 1 0.07 -1.62 -27.36
CA MET A 1 -0.52 -1.43 -26.02
C MET A 1 0.45 -1.82 -24.91
N GLU A 2 1.36 -2.76 -25.14
CA GLU A 2 2.36 -3.21 -24.15
C GLU A 2 3.15 -2.05 -23.52
N LYS A 3 3.70 -1.13 -24.33
CA LYS A 3 4.51 0.02 -23.90
C LYS A 3 3.89 0.96 -22.86
N TYR A 4 2.58 0.88 -22.61
CA TYR A 4 1.89 1.75 -21.65
C TYR A 4 1.13 0.97 -20.59
N LEU A 5 1.36 -0.34 -20.44
CA LEU A 5 0.58 -1.17 -19.54
C LEU A 5 0.61 -0.62 -18.11
N TYR A 6 1.79 -0.27 -17.59
CA TYR A 6 1.88 0.25 -16.22
C TYR A 6 1.15 1.60 -16.07
N LEU A 7 1.29 2.49 -17.05
CA LEU A 7 0.57 3.77 -17.05
C LEU A 7 -0.95 3.58 -17.13
N ILE A 8 -1.42 2.64 -17.97
CA ILE A 8 -2.84 2.30 -18.11
C ILE A 8 -3.38 1.77 -16.79
N LEU A 9 -2.64 0.89 -16.10
CA LEU A 9 -3.03 0.40 -14.78
C LEU A 9 -3.16 1.54 -13.78
N ASN A 10 -2.20 2.46 -13.73
CA ASN A 10 -2.29 3.66 -12.87
C ASN A 10 -3.55 4.48 -13.15
N ILE A 11 -3.85 4.74 -14.42
CA ILE A 11 -5.03 5.50 -14.84
C ILE A 11 -6.32 4.77 -14.43
N LEU A 12 -6.40 3.46 -14.67
CA LEU A 12 -7.57 2.66 -14.30
C LEU A 12 -7.78 2.64 -12.79
N THR A 13 -6.71 2.44 -12.01
CA THR A 13 -6.74 2.43 -10.54
C THR A 13 -7.31 3.73 -9.97
N ILE A 14 -6.88 4.89 -10.47
CA ILE A 14 -7.38 6.18 -9.95
C ILE A 14 -8.73 6.59 -10.55
N SER A 15 -9.07 6.14 -11.76
CA SER A 15 -10.25 6.63 -12.49
C SER A 15 -11.56 6.53 -11.72
N PHE A 16 -11.89 5.35 -11.19
CA PHE A 16 -13.14 5.13 -10.47
C PHE A 16 -13.19 5.90 -9.13
N PRO A 17 -12.18 5.79 -8.24
CA PRO A 17 -12.11 6.59 -7.03
C PRO A 17 -12.20 8.10 -7.30
N LEU A 18 -11.51 8.60 -8.34
CA LEU A 18 -11.48 10.03 -8.66
C LEU A 18 -12.85 10.53 -9.12
N ILE A 19 -13.52 9.81 -10.03
CA ILE A 19 -14.88 10.17 -10.48
C ILE A 19 -15.85 10.15 -9.30
N ARG A 20 -15.78 9.10 -8.45
CA ARG A 20 -16.67 8.97 -7.28
C ARG A 20 -16.29 9.90 -6.13
N SER A 21 -15.15 10.60 -6.20
CA SER A 21 -14.73 11.56 -5.17
C SER A 21 -15.67 12.75 -5.04
N PHE A 22 -16.36 13.09 -6.13
CA PHE A 22 -17.31 14.20 -6.21
C PHE A 22 -18.75 13.76 -5.91
N GLU A 23 -18.98 12.47 -5.61
CA GLU A 23 -20.30 12.00 -5.20
C GLU A 23 -20.66 12.57 -3.81
N PRO A 24 -21.85 13.17 -3.63
CA PRO A 24 -22.22 13.85 -2.40
C PRO A 24 -22.24 12.96 -1.14
N LYS A 25 -22.49 11.66 -1.29
CA LYS A 25 -22.67 10.73 -0.15
C LYS A 25 -21.37 10.50 0.63
N ILE A 26 -20.28 10.21 -0.07
CA ILE A 26 -18.97 9.96 0.55
C ILE A 26 -18.20 11.28 0.71
N ASN A 27 -18.44 12.22 -0.23
CA ASN A 27 -17.81 13.54 -0.30
C ASN A 27 -16.29 13.48 -0.08
N TYR A 28 -15.62 12.57 -0.79
CA TYR A 28 -14.20 12.28 -0.59
C TYR A 28 -13.31 13.48 -0.95
N SER A 29 -13.70 14.27 -1.96
CA SER A 29 -12.99 15.49 -2.37
C SER A 29 -12.81 16.49 -1.22
N SER A 30 -13.77 16.60 -0.29
CA SER A 30 -13.64 17.46 0.89
C SER A 30 -12.53 17.04 1.86
N LYS A 31 -12.08 15.78 1.78
CA LYS A 31 -11.07 15.17 2.67
C LYS A 31 -9.67 15.19 2.06
N TRP A 32 -9.52 15.69 0.84
CA TRP A 32 -8.24 15.76 0.13
C TRP A 32 -7.15 16.55 0.86
N SER A 33 -7.55 17.55 1.64
CA SER A 33 -6.60 18.31 2.49
C SER A 33 -5.87 17.47 3.54
N PHE A 34 -6.44 16.33 3.94
CA PHE A 34 -5.79 15.36 4.83
C PHE A 34 -5.14 14.21 4.06
N LEU A 35 -5.76 13.82 2.94
CA LEU A 35 -5.30 12.73 2.09
C LEU A 35 -3.96 13.04 1.42
N PHE A 36 -3.85 14.18 0.73
CA PHE A 36 -2.64 14.47 -0.04
C PHE A 36 -1.38 14.58 0.83
N PRO A 37 -1.40 15.17 2.04
CA PRO A 37 -0.27 15.06 2.96
C PRO A 37 0.03 13.61 3.36
N ALA A 38 -0.97 12.78 3.64
CA ALA A 38 -0.76 11.37 3.97
C ALA A 38 -0.10 10.60 2.82
N ILE A 39 -0.59 10.81 1.60
CA ILE A 39 -0.01 10.24 0.37
C ILE A 39 1.41 10.76 0.16
N PHE A 40 1.65 12.06 0.34
CA PHE A 40 2.98 12.65 0.15
C PHE A 40 4.02 12.06 1.09
N PHE A 41 3.74 12.03 2.40
CA PHE A 41 4.71 11.50 3.38
C PHE A 41 4.92 9.99 3.24
N THR A 42 3.84 9.24 2.98
CA THR A 42 3.96 7.79 2.77
C THR A 42 4.69 7.50 1.46
N GLY A 43 4.28 8.13 0.37
CA GLY A 43 4.89 7.98 -0.95
C GLY A 43 6.36 8.39 -0.96
N ALA A 44 6.74 9.47 -0.28
CA ALA A 44 8.15 9.86 -0.16
C ALA A 44 9.00 8.77 0.54
N PHE A 45 8.47 8.14 1.60
CA PHE A 45 9.15 7.03 2.27
C PHE A 45 9.35 5.84 1.33
N PHE A 46 8.29 5.42 0.64
CA PHE A 46 8.36 4.26 -0.25
C PHE A 46 9.12 4.55 -1.55
N LEU A 47 9.11 5.77 -2.08
CA LEU A 47 9.96 6.13 -3.23
C LEU A 47 11.45 6.02 -2.91
N VAL A 48 11.86 6.38 -1.69
CA VAL A 48 13.25 6.20 -1.24
C VAL A 48 13.56 4.71 -1.10
N TRP A 49 12.66 3.93 -0.51
CA TRP A 49 12.78 2.47 -0.46
C TRP A 49 12.94 1.88 -1.85
N ASP A 50 12.01 2.19 -2.76
CA ASP A 50 11.95 1.60 -4.08
C ASP A 50 13.16 1.93 -4.91
N HIS A 51 13.63 3.18 -4.84
CA HIS A 51 14.88 3.57 -5.46
C HIS A 51 16.05 2.74 -4.92
N TRP A 52 16.16 2.62 -3.59
CA TRP A 52 17.23 1.86 -2.95
C TRP A 52 17.21 0.37 -3.36
N PHE A 53 16.03 -0.24 -3.38
CA PHE A 53 15.83 -1.64 -3.75
C PHE A 53 16.07 -1.92 -5.23
N THR A 54 15.73 -0.96 -6.09
CA THR A 54 16.04 -1.03 -7.53
C THR A 54 17.55 -0.94 -7.77
N VAL A 55 18.26 -0.05 -7.06
CA VAL A 55 19.72 0.05 -7.16
C VAL A 55 20.42 -1.21 -6.68
N MET A 56 19.86 -1.90 -5.68
CA MET A 56 20.39 -3.18 -5.18
C MET A 56 20.04 -4.40 -6.06
N GLY A 57 19.17 -4.25 -7.06
CA GLY A 57 18.72 -5.37 -7.89
C GLY A 57 17.79 -6.34 -7.13
N VAL A 58 17.06 -5.85 -6.12
CA VAL A 58 16.00 -6.62 -5.46
C VAL A 58 14.80 -6.77 -6.37
N TRP A 59 14.49 -5.71 -7.12
CA TRP A 59 13.59 -5.77 -8.26
C TRP A 59 14.02 -4.79 -9.35
N GLU A 60 13.50 -5.03 -10.55
CA GLU A 60 13.76 -4.22 -11.73
C GLU A 60 12.46 -4.00 -12.51
N PHE A 61 12.42 -2.93 -13.30
CA PHE A 61 11.26 -2.58 -14.11
C PHE A 61 11.53 -2.89 -15.57
N ASN A 62 10.64 -3.65 -16.21
CA ASN A 62 10.79 -4.06 -17.60
C ASN A 62 10.47 -2.90 -18.57
N PRO A 63 11.46 -2.37 -19.32
CA PRO A 63 11.26 -1.22 -20.21
C PRO A 63 10.22 -1.45 -21.31
N ARG A 64 9.88 -2.72 -21.62
CA ARG A 64 8.85 -3.07 -22.60
C ARG A 64 7.48 -2.49 -22.25
N TYR A 65 7.18 -2.32 -20.97
CA TYR A 65 5.85 -1.95 -20.49
C TYR A 65 5.73 -0.52 -19.97
N LEU A 66 6.76 0.29 -20.21
CA LEU A 66 6.96 1.62 -19.64
C LEU A 66 7.05 2.69 -20.74
N VAL A 67 6.66 3.91 -20.39
CA VAL A 67 6.80 5.11 -21.23
C VAL A 67 8.27 5.39 -21.54
N GLY A 68 9.17 5.04 -20.63
CA GLY A 68 10.62 5.22 -20.76
C GLY A 68 11.16 6.49 -20.12
N ILE A 69 10.36 7.19 -19.30
CA ILE A 69 10.80 8.32 -18.49
C ILE A 69 11.17 7.82 -17.11
N TYR A 70 12.38 8.13 -16.64
CA TYR A 70 12.89 7.69 -15.34
C TYR A 70 13.30 8.89 -14.49
N LEU A 71 13.02 8.79 -13.19
CA LEU A 71 13.49 9.68 -12.13
C LEU A 71 14.09 8.81 -11.03
N PHE A 72 15.35 9.04 -10.69
CA PHE A 72 16.07 8.22 -9.70
C PHE A 72 15.92 6.71 -9.97
N GLN A 73 16.20 6.26 -11.21
CA GLN A 73 16.15 4.84 -11.62
C GLN A 73 14.74 4.21 -11.55
N LEU A 74 13.73 4.94 -11.10
CA LEU A 74 12.34 4.51 -11.08
C LEU A 74 11.61 5.08 -12.30
N PRO A 75 10.79 4.27 -13.00
CA PRO A 75 9.95 4.79 -14.08
C PRO A 75 8.90 5.74 -13.51
N ILE A 76 8.45 6.71 -14.30
CA ILE A 76 7.44 7.70 -13.87
C ILE A 76 6.14 7.02 -13.40
N GLU A 77 5.82 5.86 -13.94
CA GLU A 77 4.69 5.03 -13.54
C GLU A 77 4.79 4.56 -12.09
N GLU A 78 5.98 4.32 -11.57
CA GLU A 78 6.19 3.99 -10.15
C GLU A 78 5.89 5.19 -9.25
N TRP A 79 6.30 6.39 -9.67
CA TRP A 79 5.92 7.63 -8.98
C TRP A 79 4.41 7.84 -8.97
N LEU A 80 3.75 7.52 -10.07
CA LEU A 80 2.29 7.56 -10.15
C LEU A 80 1.66 6.47 -9.29
N PHE A 81 2.25 5.29 -9.15
CA PHE A 81 1.74 4.21 -8.30
C PHE A 81 1.61 4.67 -6.85
N PHE A 82 2.63 5.36 -6.31
CA PHE A 82 2.58 5.95 -4.96
C PHE A 82 1.62 7.13 -4.80
N LEU A 83 0.97 7.58 -5.88
CA LEU A 83 -0.14 8.54 -5.83
C LEU A 83 -1.49 7.83 -6.02
N THR A 84 -1.62 7.04 -7.07
CA THR A 84 -2.89 6.45 -7.52
C THR A 84 -3.39 5.36 -6.58
N VAL A 85 -2.50 4.47 -6.13
CA VAL A 85 -2.86 3.35 -5.26
C VAL A 85 -3.26 3.84 -3.87
N PRO A 86 -2.46 4.63 -3.14
CA PRO A 86 -2.89 5.22 -1.88
C PRO A 86 -4.22 5.97 -1.98
N PHE A 87 -4.42 6.74 -3.04
CA PHE A 87 -5.68 7.46 -3.27
C PHE A 87 -6.87 6.51 -3.35
N ALA A 88 -6.74 5.42 -4.11
CA ALA A 88 -7.77 4.40 -4.27
C ALA A 88 -8.02 3.61 -2.98
N CYS A 89 -6.96 3.22 -2.27
CA CYS A 89 -7.09 2.43 -1.04
C CYS A 89 -7.74 3.24 0.09
N VAL A 90 -7.38 4.51 0.26
CA VAL A 90 -8.04 5.38 1.26
C VAL A 90 -9.48 5.71 0.84
N PHE A 91 -9.79 5.75 -0.46
CA PHE A 91 -11.17 5.85 -0.93
C PHE A 91 -11.99 4.62 -0.51
N ILE A 92 -11.45 3.40 -0.69
CA ILE A 92 -12.09 2.16 -0.21
C ILE A 92 -12.34 2.23 1.31
N TYR A 93 -11.35 2.69 2.08
CA TYR A 93 -11.49 2.87 3.52
C TYR A 93 -12.67 3.79 3.89
N GLU A 94 -12.80 4.95 3.23
CA GLU A 94 -13.90 5.89 3.48
C GLU A 94 -15.27 5.36 3.01
N VAL A 95 -15.31 4.64 1.89
CA VAL A 95 -16.52 3.94 1.41
C VAL A 95 -17.00 2.93 2.45
N LEU A 96 -16.09 2.11 2.98
CA LEU A 96 -16.44 1.08 3.95
C LEU A 96 -16.91 1.69 5.27
N ILE A 97 -16.30 2.77 5.75
CA ILE A 97 -16.79 3.49 6.94
C ILE A 97 -18.21 4.03 6.73
N TYR A 98 -18.51 4.54 5.53
CA TYR A 98 -19.84 5.05 5.22
C TYR A 98 -20.90 3.94 5.21
N PHE A 99 -20.63 2.81 4.54
CA PHE A 99 -21.59 1.71 4.43
C PHE A 99 -21.66 0.81 5.68
N PHE A 100 -20.56 0.73 6.44
CA PHE A 100 -20.42 -0.08 7.65
C PHE A 100 -19.95 0.80 8.83
N PRO A 101 -20.84 1.66 9.39
CA PRO A 101 -20.44 2.61 10.44
C PRO A 101 -20.01 1.92 11.74
N LYS A 102 -20.56 0.73 12.02
CA LYS A 102 -20.14 -0.13 13.13
C LYS A 102 -18.82 -0.82 12.78
N ASP A 103 -17.85 -0.75 13.70
CA ASP A 103 -16.59 -1.47 13.53
C ASP A 103 -16.75 -2.95 13.93
N TYR A 104 -17.02 -3.80 12.94
CA TYR A 104 -17.15 -5.25 13.13
C TYR A 104 -15.81 -5.95 13.42
N PHE A 105 -14.69 -5.31 13.06
CA PHE A 105 -13.35 -5.89 13.15
C PHE A 105 -12.58 -5.38 14.37
N LEU A 106 -13.14 -4.46 15.16
CA LEU A 106 -12.56 -3.99 16.42
C LEU A 106 -12.14 -5.12 17.37
N PRO A 107 -12.89 -6.23 17.55
CA PRO A 107 -12.44 -7.35 18.38
C PRO A 107 -11.14 -8.01 17.90
N LEU A 108 -10.83 -7.89 16.60
CA LEU A 108 -9.61 -8.44 16.00
C LEU A 108 -8.42 -7.47 16.07
N ALA A 109 -8.63 -6.19 16.41
CA ALA A 109 -7.58 -5.17 16.42
C ALA A 109 -6.36 -5.56 17.26
N LYS A 110 -6.54 -5.79 18.58
CA LYS A 110 -5.45 -6.16 19.48
C LYS A 110 -4.84 -7.53 19.14
N PRO A 111 -5.65 -8.60 18.94
CA PRO A 111 -5.12 -9.90 18.50
C PRO A 111 -4.26 -9.79 17.22
N PHE A 112 -4.69 -8.97 16.26
CA PHE A 112 -3.94 -8.75 15.02
C PHE A 112 -2.54 -8.23 15.29
N VAL A 113 -2.38 -7.20 16.15
CA VAL A 113 -1.05 -6.69 16.53
C VAL A 113 -0.24 -7.74 17.27
N TYR A 114 -0.81 -8.38 18.29
CA TYR A 114 -0.10 -9.33 19.14
C TYR A 114 0.35 -10.59 18.40
N VAL A 115 -0.30 -10.93 17.29
CA VAL A 115 0.09 -12.06 16.44
C VAL A 115 1.00 -11.60 15.29
N MET A 116 0.63 -10.56 14.55
CA MET A 116 1.37 -10.14 13.35
C MET A 116 2.74 -9.57 13.67
N VAL A 117 2.88 -8.76 14.73
CA VAL A 117 4.18 -8.17 15.08
C VAL A 117 5.24 -9.23 15.37
N PRO A 118 5.05 -10.18 16.32
CA PRO A 118 6.06 -11.19 16.57
C PRO A 118 6.22 -12.15 15.39
N PHE A 119 5.17 -12.42 14.62
CA PHE A 119 5.26 -13.26 13.42
C PHE A 119 6.17 -12.62 12.35
N LEU A 120 5.95 -11.34 12.02
CA LEU A 120 6.77 -10.61 11.06
C LEU A 120 8.21 -10.46 11.52
N LEU A 121 8.43 -10.08 12.78
CA LEU A 121 9.80 -9.98 13.33
C LEU A 121 10.51 -11.34 13.36
N GLY A 122 9.80 -12.41 13.73
CA GLY A 122 10.33 -13.77 13.71
C GLY A 122 10.76 -14.18 12.30
N LEU A 123 9.91 -13.98 11.29
CA LEU A 123 10.26 -14.29 9.91
C LEU A 123 11.42 -13.44 9.39
N ALA A 124 11.46 -12.15 9.74
CA ALA A 124 12.55 -11.26 9.35
C ALA A 124 13.90 -11.71 9.91
N LEU A 125 13.96 -12.05 11.20
CA LEU A 125 15.18 -12.50 11.87
C LEU A 125 15.69 -13.84 11.36
N LEU A 126 14.78 -14.72 10.90
CA LEU A 126 15.15 -15.99 10.29
C LEU A 126 15.67 -15.86 8.85
N HIS A 127 15.44 -14.71 8.19
CA HIS A 127 15.76 -14.48 6.78
C HIS A 127 16.55 -13.17 6.58
N LEU A 128 17.50 -12.87 7.47
CA LEU A 128 18.36 -11.68 7.37
C LEU A 128 19.28 -11.70 6.13
N ASP A 129 19.42 -12.86 5.48
CA ASP A 129 20.12 -13.04 4.21
C ASP A 129 19.32 -12.50 3.00
N LYS A 130 18.03 -12.20 3.18
CA LYS A 130 17.10 -11.78 2.12
C LYS A 130 16.64 -10.35 2.38
N TRP A 131 17.12 -9.38 1.59
CA TRP A 131 16.85 -7.97 1.85
C TRP A 131 15.36 -7.64 1.78
N TYR A 132 14.62 -8.20 0.81
CA TYR A 132 13.19 -7.91 0.71
C TYR A 132 12.39 -8.49 1.85
N THR A 133 12.56 -9.77 2.16
CA THR A 133 11.83 -10.40 3.25
C THR A 133 12.11 -9.71 4.59
N SER A 134 13.38 -9.52 4.94
CA SER A 134 13.76 -8.99 6.25
C SER A 134 13.33 -7.54 6.45
N VAL A 135 13.64 -6.65 5.51
CA VAL A 135 13.31 -5.21 5.64
C VAL A 135 11.80 -5.00 5.56
N ASN A 136 11.10 -5.65 4.63
CA ASN A 136 9.64 -5.54 4.50
C ASN A 136 8.93 -5.93 5.79
N PHE A 137 9.27 -7.08 6.37
CA PHE A 137 8.63 -7.56 7.59
C PHE A 137 9.01 -6.74 8.82
N ILE A 138 10.26 -6.27 8.94
CA ILE A 138 10.67 -5.35 10.02
C ILE A 138 9.88 -4.05 9.93
N VAL A 139 9.83 -3.42 8.76
CA VAL A 139 9.13 -2.14 8.62
C VAL A 139 7.62 -2.33 8.82
N GLY A 140 7.02 -3.39 8.29
CA GLY A 140 5.62 -3.70 8.54
C GLY A 140 5.30 -3.89 10.02
N ALA A 141 6.16 -4.60 10.76
CA ALA A 141 6.03 -4.75 12.20
C ALA A 141 6.17 -3.40 12.94
N LEU A 142 7.17 -2.60 12.59
CA LEU A 142 7.40 -1.28 13.20
C LEU A 142 6.24 -0.32 12.94
N VAL A 143 5.73 -0.23 11.72
CA VAL A 143 4.57 0.61 11.39
C VAL A 143 3.34 0.17 12.17
N LEU A 144 3.10 -1.14 12.30
CA LEU A 144 1.97 -1.66 13.07
C LEU A 144 2.10 -1.34 14.58
N VAL A 145 3.30 -1.48 15.15
CA VAL A 145 3.58 -1.09 16.54
C VAL A 145 3.42 0.42 16.74
N ILE A 146 4.00 1.25 15.86
CA ILE A 146 3.92 2.72 15.95
C ILE A 146 2.46 3.16 15.86
N HIS A 147 1.68 2.62 14.92
CA HIS A 147 0.24 2.89 14.85
C HIS A 147 -0.45 2.55 16.17
N PHE A 148 -0.22 1.34 16.69
CA PHE A 148 -0.84 0.87 17.92
C PHE A 148 -0.44 1.71 19.14
N LEU A 149 0.80 2.19 19.23
CA LEU A 149 1.23 3.07 20.33
C LEU A 149 0.60 4.46 20.26
N ILE A 150 0.35 4.99 19.06
CA ILE A 150 -0.24 6.33 18.87
C ILE A 150 -1.77 6.31 19.00
N PHE A 151 -2.42 5.29 18.44
CA PHE A 151 -3.88 5.23 18.29
C PHE A 151 -4.56 4.08 19.04
N ASN A 152 -3.79 3.18 19.67
CA ASN A 152 -4.28 1.93 20.24
C ASN A 152 -5.08 1.14 19.19
N ASP A 153 -6.28 0.69 19.52
CA ASP A 153 -7.19 -0.05 18.65
C ASP A 153 -8.20 0.85 17.89
N ARG A 154 -8.15 2.18 18.09
CA ARG A 154 -9.20 3.11 17.64
C ARG A 154 -9.56 3.01 16.16
N PHE A 155 -8.57 2.84 15.30
CA PHE A 155 -8.75 2.78 13.84
C PHE A 155 -8.45 1.41 13.25
N LEU A 156 -7.98 0.48 14.08
CA LEU A 156 -7.35 -0.74 13.59
C LEU A 156 -8.37 -1.76 13.10
N GLY A 157 -9.56 -1.84 13.70
CA GLY A 157 -10.66 -2.68 13.20
C GLY A 157 -11.10 -2.26 11.79
N ARG A 158 -11.43 -0.98 11.62
CA ARG A 158 -11.73 -0.38 10.30
C ARG A 158 -10.59 -0.55 9.29
N PHE A 159 -9.33 -0.39 9.73
CA PHE A 159 -8.17 -0.64 8.88
C PHE A 159 -8.11 -2.10 8.42
N ILE A 160 -8.25 -3.08 9.33
CA ILE A 160 -8.23 -4.51 8.97
C ILE A 160 -9.31 -4.81 7.95
N PHE A 161 -10.52 -4.29 8.14
CA PHE A 161 -11.61 -4.47 7.17
C PHE A 161 -11.25 -3.89 5.80
N ALA A 162 -10.76 -2.65 5.76
CA ALA A 162 -10.36 -2.01 4.51
C ALA A 162 -9.17 -2.70 3.83
N TYR A 163 -8.19 -3.17 4.60
CA TYR A 163 -7.05 -3.93 4.09
C TYR A 163 -7.52 -5.23 3.43
N LEU A 164 -8.38 -6.01 4.10
CA LEU A 164 -8.92 -7.26 3.54
C LEU A 164 -9.71 -7.03 2.24
N VAL A 165 -10.50 -5.96 2.17
CA VAL A 165 -11.21 -5.59 0.93
C VAL A 165 -10.23 -5.10 -0.15
N THR A 166 -9.20 -4.34 0.22
CA THR A 166 -8.17 -3.82 -0.68
C THR A 166 -7.32 -4.92 -1.30
N LEU A 167 -7.16 -6.06 -0.61
CA LEU A 167 -6.46 -7.22 -1.18
C LEU A 167 -7.11 -7.68 -2.50
N ILE A 168 -8.41 -7.49 -2.71
CA ILE A 168 -9.07 -7.88 -3.96
C ILE A 168 -8.54 -7.09 -5.17
N PRO A 169 -8.64 -5.74 -5.24
CA PRO A 169 -8.06 -4.98 -6.34
C PRO A 169 -6.53 -5.05 -6.37
N PHE A 170 -5.86 -5.21 -5.22
CA PHE A 170 -4.42 -5.46 -5.15
C PHE A 170 -4.03 -6.73 -5.91
N MET A 171 -4.70 -7.86 -5.67
CA MET A 171 -4.40 -9.11 -6.35
C MET A 171 -4.55 -8.98 -7.88
N LEU A 172 -5.50 -8.17 -8.34
CA LEU A 172 -5.67 -7.88 -9.77
C LEU A 172 -4.54 -7.00 -10.31
N CYS A 173 -4.28 -5.86 -9.68
CA CYS A 173 -3.29 -4.90 -10.17
C CYS A 173 -1.87 -5.45 -10.06
N ASN A 174 -1.46 -5.88 -8.87
CA ASN A 174 -0.12 -6.42 -8.64
C ASN A 174 0.07 -7.72 -9.41
N GLY A 175 -0.96 -8.57 -9.52
CA GLY A 175 -0.84 -9.81 -10.28
C GLY A 175 -0.58 -9.56 -11.77
N ILE A 176 -1.17 -8.51 -12.36
CA ILE A 176 -0.83 -8.07 -13.72
C ILE A 176 0.61 -7.54 -13.76
N LEU A 177 1.01 -6.68 -12.82
CA LEU A 177 2.36 -6.11 -12.75
C LEU A 177 3.45 -7.19 -12.61
N THR A 178 3.15 -8.29 -11.92
CA THR A 178 4.09 -9.40 -11.68
C THR A 178 4.00 -10.52 -12.71
N GLY A 179 3.35 -10.30 -13.86
CA GLY A 179 3.37 -11.24 -14.99
C GLY A 179 2.17 -12.19 -15.08
N GLY A 180 1.03 -11.85 -14.47
CA GLY A 180 -0.16 -12.70 -14.46
C GLY A 180 -0.88 -12.82 -15.82
N ILE A 181 -0.76 -11.80 -16.67
CA ILE A 181 -1.39 -11.76 -18.01
C ILE A 181 -0.42 -11.34 -19.12
N THR A 182 0.84 -11.09 -18.78
CA THR A 182 1.89 -10.68 -19.71
C THR A 182 2.94 -11.78 -19.84
N GLU A 183 3.62 -11.87 -20.99
CA GLU A 183 4.68 -12.87 -21.20
C GLU A 183 5.87 -12.68 -20.26
N GLU A 184 6.18 -11.42 -19.94
CA GLU A 184 7.20 -11.01 -18.98
C GLU A 184 6.58 -10.09 -17.93
N PRO A 185 7.04 -10.09 -16.67
CA PRO A 185 6.56 -9.16 -15.66
C PRO A 185 6.87 -7.70 -16.02
N VAL A 186 6.03 -6.78 -15.55
CA VAL A 186 6.35 -5.34 -15.50
C VAL A 186 7.37 -5.09 -14.40
N VAL A 187 7.15 -5.67 -13.22
CA VAL A 187 8.06 -5.64 -12.06
C VAL A 187 8.65 -7.02 -11.88
N ILE A 188 9.95 -7.14 -12.08
CA ILE A 188 10.70 -8.39 -12.03
C ILE A 188 11.39 -8.46 -10.67
N TYR A 189 11.01 -9.45 -9.86
CA TYR A 189 11.59 -9.66 -8.53
C TYR A 189 12.75 -10.66 -8.56
N ASN A 190 13.82 -10.36 -7.84
CA ASN A 190 14.91 -11.29 -7.58
C ASN A 190 14.52 -12.24 -6.43
N ASN A 191 14.30 -13.52 -6.75
CA ASN A 191 13.95 -14.54 -5.75
C ASN A 191 15.09 -14.88 -4.78
N ALA A 192 16.32 -14.41 -5.00
CA ALA A 192 17.38 -14.53 -4.01
C ALA A 192 17.14 -13.60 -2.80
N GLU A 193 16.36 -12.54 -2.99
CA GLU A 193 16.12 -11.49 -1.99
C GLU A 193 14.77 -11.63 -1.27
N ASN A 194 13.94 -12.60 -1.67
CA ASN A 194 12.62 -12.85 -1.12
C ASN A 194 12.40 -14.34 -0.81
N LEU A 195 11.28 -14.71 -0.19
CA LEU A 195 11.00 -16.09 0.20
C LEU A 195 10.79 -17.05 -0.99
N GLY A 196 10.66 -16.53 -2.22
CA GLY A 196 10.30 -17.29 -3.41
C GLY A 196 8.86 -17.81 -3.39
N ILE A 197 8.07 -17.44 -2.38
CA ILE A 197 6.66 -17.85 -2.22
C ILE A 197 5.78 -16.79 -2.87
N ARG A 198 4.84 -17.24 -3.72
CA ARG A 198 3.95 -16.35 -4.47
C ARG A 198 2.48 -16.70 -4.26
N ILE A 199 1.65 -15.68 -4.21
CA ILE A 199 0.19 -15.80 -4.36
C ILE A 199 -0.11 -15.43 -5.81
N TRP A 200 -0.52 -16.41 -6.61
CA TRP A 200 -0.53 -16.29 -8.07
C TRP A 200 0.87 -15.94 -8.59
N THR A 201 1.11 -14.72 -9.08
CA THR A 201 2.43 -14.26 -9.51
C THR A 201 3.09 -13.29 -8.53
N ILE A 202 2.39 -12.88 -7.46
CA ILE A 202 2.80 -11.81 -6.55
C ILE A 202 3.63 -12.40 -5.40
N PRO A 203 4.83 -11.87 -5.07
CA PRO A 203 5.55 -12.25 -3.86
C PRO A 203 4.68 -12.09 -2.61
N ILE A 204 4.76 -13.02 -1.66
CA ILE A 204 3.95 -12.94 -0.43
C ILE A 204 4.26 -11.68 0.38
N GLU A 205 5.51 -11.20 0.29
CA GLU A 205 5.98 -9.94 0.88
C GLU A 205 5.15 -8.73 0.45
N ASP A 206 4.65 -8.68 -0.78
CA ASP A 206 3.88 -7.54 -1.29
C ASP A 206 2.55 -7.37 -0.52
N THR A 207 2.03 -8.42 0.10
CA THR A 207 0.86 -8.29 0.98
C THR A 207 1.20 -7.44 2.22
N ILE A 208 2.38 -7.65 2.81
CA ILE A 208 2.88 -6.88 3.95
C ILE A 208 3.29 -5.47 3.50
N TYR A 209 3.88 -5.34 2.32
CA TYR A 209 4.17 -4.03 1.72
C TYR A 209 2.87 -3.21 1.56
N CYS A 210 1.83 -3.80 0.98
CA CYS A 210 0.51 -3.19 0.81
C CYS A 210 -0.11 -2.83 2.17
N MET A 211 -0.03 -3.72 3.17
CA MET A 211 -0.50 -3.45 4.52
C MET A 211 0.19 -2.22 5.12
N THR A 212 1.52 -2.16 5.00
CA THR A 212 2.37 -1.09 5.54
C THR A 212 2.03 0.24 4.87
N LEU A 213 1.98 0.26 3.54
CA LEU A 213 1.62 1.44 2.75
C LEU A 213 0.22 1.96 3.08
N LEU A 214 -0.77 1.07 3.18
CA LEU A 214 -2.13 1.47 3.55
C LEU A 214 -2.20 1.96 5.00
N LEU A 215 -1.53 1.28 5.94
CA LEU A 215 -1.57 1.65 7.35
C LEU A 215 -0.91 2.99 7.60
N MET A 216 0.21 3.30 6.95
CA MET A 216 0.85 4.61 7.03
C MET A 216 -0.08 5.72 6.52
N ASN A 217 -0.71 5.52 5.35
CA ASN A 217 -1.67 6.47 4.80
C ASN A 217 -2.85 6.69 5.74
N VAL A 218 -3.49 5.63 6.24
CA VAL A 218 -4.61 5.72 7.18
C VAL A 218 -4.19 6.40 8.47
N SER A 219 -3.02 6.06 9.02
CA SER A 219 -2.50 6.66 10.27
C SER A 219 -2.34 8.17 10.15
N ILE A 220 -1.70 8.63 9.07
CA ILE A 220 -1.45 10.07 8.86
C ILE A 220 -2.78 10.78 8.56
N PHE A 221 -3.61 10.20 7.70
CA PHE A 221 -4.93 10.72 7.36
C PHE A 221 -5.82 10.91 8.61
N GLU A 222 -5.93 9.89 9.46
CA GLU A 222 -6.72 9.95 10.70
C GLU A 222 -6.14 10.94 11.72
N SER A 223 -4.81 11.03 11.82
CA SER A 223 -4.14 12.00 12.68
C SER A 223 -4.53 13.43 12.31
N LEU A 224 -4.43 13.76 11.01
CA LEU A 224 -4.75 15.09 10.50
C LEU A 224 -6.25 15.39 10.62
N ARG A 225 -7.10 14.41 10.32
CA ARG A 225 -8.56 14.52 10.42
C ARG A 225 -9.01 14.77 11.86
N SER A 226 -8.49 14.00 12.81
CA SER A 226 -8.84 14.11 14.24
C SER A 226 -8.40 15.45 14.83
N ARG A 227 -7.22 15.97 14.45
CA ARG A 227 -6.74 17.28 14.91
C ARG A 227 -7.64 18.43 14.45
N LYS A 228 -8.14 18.41 13.20
CA LYS A 228 -9.05 19.45 12.71
C LYS A 228 -10.39 19.41 13.43
N GLN A 229 -10.93 18.23 13.71
CA GLN A 229 -12.18 18.09 14.48
C GLN A 229 -12.05 18.69 15.89
N LEU A 230 -10.92 18.46 16.57
CA LEU A 230 -10.63 19.05 17.88
C LEU A 230 -10.43 20.57 17.83
N SER A 231 -9.90 21.12 16.73
CA SER A 231 -9.72 22.58 16.59
C SER A 231 -11.01 23.35 16.34
N LEU A 232 -12.09 22.65 15.97
CA LEU A 232 -13.40 23.22 15.63
C LEU A 232 -14.44 23.04 16.76
N SER A 233 -14.10 22.29 17.81
CA SER A 233 -14.93 22.03 19.01
C SER A 233 -14.51 22.90 20.18
#